data_AF-F7XW76-F1
#
_entry.id   AF-F7XW76-F1
#
_cell.length_a   1.000
_cell.length_b   1.000
_cell.length_c   1.000
_cell.angle_alpha   90.00
_cell.angle_beta   90.00
_cell.angle_gamma   90.00
#
_symmetry.space_group_name_H-M   'P 1'
#
loop_
_entity.id
_entity.type
_entity.pdbx_description
1 polymer ?
#
loop_
_entity_poly.entity_id
_entity_poly.type
_entity_poly.pdbx_seq_one_letter_code
_entity_poly.pdbx_strand_id
1 'polypeptide(L)' 'MFNATFDLSSLNGENGFIINGITANDYAGYSVASAGDINGDGKNDIIIGTPYMPIKVRACLLRRT' A
#
# COMPACT_ATOMS: atom_id res chain seq x y z
N MET A 1 25.36 4.49 6.74
CA MET A 1 24.87 3.80 5.52
C MET A 1 23.51 3.22 5.84
N PHE A 2 22.50 3.47 5.00
CA PHE A 2 21.19 2.84 5.17
C PHE A 2 21.33 1.36 4.76
N ASN A 3 21.10 0.45 5.70
CA ASN A 3 21.14 -0.98 5.42
C ASN A 3 19.78 -1.37 4.83
N ALA A 4 19.71 -1.53 3.51
CA ALA A 4 18.45 -1.76 2.79
C ALA A 4 17.88 -3.17 2.95
N THR A 5 18.52 -4.02 3.75
CA THR A 5 18.07 -5.39 4.02
C THR A 5 17.00 -5.36 5.11
N PHE A 6 15.76 -5.65 4.73
CA PHE A 6 14.65 -5.84 5.65
C PHE A 6 14.33 -7.34 5.76
N ASP A 7 14.44 -7.90 6.97
CA ASP A 7 14.13 -9.30 7.23
C ASP A 7 12.61 -9.49 7.29
N LEU A 8 12.04 -10.22 6.33
CA LEU A 8 10.59 -10.47 6.27
C LEU A 8 10.09 -11.28 7.48
N SER A 9 10.96 -12.08 8.11
CA SER A 9 10.59 -12.82 9.33
C SER A 9 10.43 -11.91 10.55
N SER A 10 10.94 -10.68 10.47
CA SER A 10 10.78 -9.69 11.54
C SER A 10 9.40 -9.02 11.56
N LEU A 11 8.55 -9.23 10.53
CA LEU A 11 7.19 -8.66 10.48
C LEU A 11 6.31 -9.24 11.60
N ASN A 12 5.95 -8.41 12.57
CA ASN A 12 5.25 -8.83 13.79
C ASN A 12 3.93 -8.07 14.05
N GLY A 13 3.52 -7.18 13.15
CA GLY A 13 2.30 -6.36 13.30
C GLY A 13 2.50 -5.06 14.09
N GLU A 14 3.64 -4.86 14.76
CA GLU A 14 4.07 -3.57 15.30
C GLU A 14 4.95 -2.79 14.30
N ASN A 15 5.56 -3.49 13.34
CA ASN A 15 6.31 -2.92 12.22
C ASN A 15 5.55 -3.07 10.89
N GLY A 16 5.91 -2.23 9.92
CA GLY A 16 5.20 -2.09 8.65
C GLY A 16 4.00 -1.13 8.74
N PHE A 17 3.05 -1.28 7.82
CA PHE A 17 1.80 -0.53 7.82
C PHE A 17 0.65 -1.45 7.37
N ILE A 18 -0.56 -1.17 7.87
CA ILE A 18 -1.77 -1.86 7.46
C ILE A 18 -2.56 -0.92 6.54
N ILE A 19 -3.08 -1.47 5.45
CA ILE A 19 -4.01 -0.79 4.57
C ILE A 19 -5.39 -1.35 4.85
N ASN A 20 -6.18 -0.60 5.59
CA ASN A 20 -7.55 -0.99 5.92
C ASN A 20 -8.49 -0.65 4.76
N GLY A 21 -9.46 -1.53 4.54
CA GLY A 21 -10.65 -1.19 3.78
C GLY A 21 -11.41 -0.02 4.44
N ILE A 22 -12.15 0.74 3.64
CA ILE A 22 -12.97 1.86 4.09
C ILE A 22 -14.36 1.39 4.52
N THR A 23 -14.92 0.38 3.82
CA THR A 23 -16.26 -0.15 4.11
C THR A 23 -16.27 -1.67 4.11
N ALA A 24 -17.24 -2.28 4.79
CA ALA A 24 -17.45 -3.72 4.69
C ALA A 24 -17.64 -4.15 3.23
N ASN A 25 -17.05 -5.29 2.87
CA ASN A 25 -17.13 -5.87 1.52
C ASN A 25 -16.55 -4.97 0.40
N ASP A 26 -15.58 -4.11 0.68
CA ASP A 26 -14.90 -3.31 -0.35
C ASP A 26 -13.77 -4.08 -1.08
N TYR A 27 -13.29 -5.16 -0.45
CA TYR A 27 -12.21 -6.02 -0.90
C TYR A 27 -10.92 -5.24 -1.20
N ALA A 28 -10.53 -4.32 -0.31
CA ALA A 28 -9.19 -3.75 -0.37
C ALA A 28 -8.11 -4.83 -0.40
N GLY A 29 -7.19 -4.73 -1.37
CA GLY A 29 -6.16 -5.74 -1.58
C GLY A 29 -6.54 -6.83 -2.58
N TYR A 30 -7.70 -6.77 -3.24
CA TYR A 30 -8.12 -7.77 -4.23
C TYR A 30 -7.12 -7.91 -5.41
N SER A 31 -6.52 -6.79 -5.82
CA SER A 31 -5.46 -6.77 -6.83
C SER A 31 -4.40 -5.73 -6.47
N VAL A 32 -3.14 -6.00 -6.81
CA VAL A 32 -2.01 -5.09 -6.57
C VAL A 32 -1.19 -4.95 -7.85
N ALA A 33 -0.75 -3.72 -8.15
CA ALA A 33 0.15 -3.43 -9.27
C ALA A 33 1.23 -2.43 -8.87
N SER A 34 2.41 -2.53 -9.51
CA SER A 34 3.45 -1.50 -9.41
C SER A 34 2.99 -0.24 -10.15
N ALA A 35 3.18 0.94 -9.54
CA ALA A 35 2.81 2.22 -10.14
C ALA A 35 4.03 3.07 -10.56
N GLY A 36 5.25 2.68 -10.16
CA GLY A 36 6.42 3.56 -10.26
C GLY A 36 6.35 4.71 -9.26
N ASP A 37 7.30 5.64 -9.29
CA ASP A 37 7.30 6.83 -8.42
C ASP A 37 6.38 7.92 -9.00
N ILE A 38 5.13 7.96 -8.57
CA ILE A 38 4.10 8.87 -9.10
C ILE A 38 4.17 10.25 -8.43
N ASN A 39 4.63 10.34 -7.19
CA ASN A 39 4.73 11.62 -6.46
C ASN A 39 6.11 12.28 -6.50
N GLY A 40 7.13 11.63 -7.06
CA GLY A 40 8.47 12.17 -7.26
C GLY A 40 9.34 12.17 -5.99
N ASP A 41 9.09 11.26 -5.05
CA ASP A 41 9.83 11.17 -3.79
C ASP A 41 11.03 10.20 -3.82
N GLY A 42 11.33 9.68 -5.00
CA GLY A 42 12.46 8.81 -5.27
C GLY A 42 12.21 7.35 -4.91
N LYS A 43 10.95 6.94 -4.68
CA LYS A 43 10.61 5.56 -4.32
C LYS A 43 9.33 5.12 -5.03
N ASN A 44 9.31 3.87 -5.51
CA ASN A 44 8.16 3.33 -6.25
C ASN A 44 6.90 3.26 -5.37
N ASP A 45 5.79 3.70 -5.95
CA ASP A 45 4.43 3.55 -5.44
C ASP A 45 3.78 2.24 -5.91
N ILE A 46 2.69 1.91 -5.22
CA ILE A 46 1.84 0.75 -5.50
C ILE A 46 0.38 1.20 -5.67
N ILE A 47 -0.36 0.49 -6.53
CA ILE A 47 -1.81 0.64 -6.68
C ILE A 47 -2.49 -0.59 -6.10
N ILE A 48 -3.55 -0.36 -5.33
CA ILE A 48 -4.38 -1.40 -4.72
C ILE A 48 -5.80 -1.27 -5.22
N GLY A 49 -6.35 -2.37 -5.75
CA GLY A 49 -7.70 -2.46 -6.24
C GLY A 49 -8.71 -2.78 -5.14
N THR A 50 -9.87 -2.15 -5.25
CA THR A 50 -11.03 -2.28 -4.37
C THR A 50 -12.30 -2.44 -5.23
N PRO A 51 -12.49 -3.59 -5.88
CA PRO A 51 -13.47 -3.76 -6.97
C PRO A 51 -14.92 -3.53 -6.56
N TYR A 52 -15.23 -3.63 -5.27
CA TYR A 52 -16.58 -3.47 -4.74
C TYR A 52 -16.77 -2.17 -3.97
N MET A 53 -15.81 -1.24 -4.06
CA MET A 53 -16.02 0.12 -3.56
C MET A 53 -17.05 0.86 -4.44
N PRO A 54 -18.13 1.40 -3.84
CA PRO A 54 -19.12 2.17 -4.58
C PRO A 54 -18.61 3.56 -5.01
N ILE A 55 -17.44 4.00 -4.52
CA ILE A 55 -16.82 5.30 -4.82
C ILE A 55 -15.50 5.06 -5.55
N LYS A 56 -15.35 5.65 -6.76
CA LYS A 56 -14.21 5.42 -7.68
C LYS A 56 -12.84 5.47 -6.97
N VAL A 57 -12.04 4.45 -7.28
CA VAL A 57 -10.67 4.15 -6.85
C VAL A 57 -9.87 5.40 -6.50
N ARG A 58 -9.48 5.53 -5.23
CA ARG A 58 -8.39 6.41 -4.83
C ARG A 58 -7.10 5.60 -4.93
N ALA A 59 -6.21 5.95 -5.86
CA ALA A 59 -4.82 5.53 -5.80
C ALA A 59 -4.26 6.06 -4.47
N CYS A 60 -4.09 5.17 -3.49
CA CYS A 60 -3.62 5.55 -2.16
C CYS A 60 -2.11 5.68 -2.21
N LEU A 61 -1.63 6.91 -2.35
CA LEU A 61 -0.23 7.29 -2.22
C LEU A 61 0.25 6.90 -0.82
N LEU A 62 1.15 5.92 -0.72
CA LEU A 62 1.34 5.25 0.55
C LEU A 62 2.65 5.62 1.24
N ARG A 63 2.65 6.74 1.98
CA ARG A 63 3.50 6.94 3.16
C ARG A 63 2.81 7.77 4.25
N ARG A 64 2.83 7.25 5.48
CA ARG A 64 2.92 8.08 6.70
C ARG A 64 4.33 8.68 6.67
N THR A 65 4.44 9.99 6.48
CA THR A 65 5.65 10.72 6.87
C THR A 65 5.84 10.64 8.39
#